data_AF-A0A2D4PHH3-F1
#
_entry.id   AF-A0A2D4PHH3-F1
#
_cell.length_a   1.000
_cell.length_b   1.000
_cell.length_c   1.000
_cell.angle_alpha   90.00
_cell.angle_beta   90.00
_cell.angle_gamma   90.00
#
_symmetry.space_group_name_H-M   'P 1'
#
loop_
_entity.id
_entity.type
_entity.pdbx_description
1 polymer ?
#
loop_
_entity_poly.entity_id
_entity_poly.type
_entity_poly.pdbx_seq_one_letter_code
_entity_poly.pdbx_strand_id
1 'polypeptide(L)'
;KEIINASKAISTPIITAHLDIDDDPDFARLVKGRIEKTLLGEISEYIEEVFLPDDCFILVKLSLERIRLLRLEVNAETVRYSICVSKLRVKPGDVVVHGEAVVCINPRENSKSSMYYVLQSLKEELPKVVVQGIPEVSRAVIHIDEQSGKEKYKLLVEGDNLRAVMATHGVKGTRTTSNNTYE
;
A
#
# COMPACT_ATOMS: atom_id res chain seq x y z
N LYS A 1 0.79 23.38 21.24
CA LYS A 1 2.03 23.08 21.99
C LYS A 1 3.09 22.42 21.09
N GLU A 2 2.71 21.60 20.11
CA GLU A 2 3.63 20.91 19.20
C GLU A 2 4.52 21.86 18.36
N ILE A 3 3.99 22.95 17.80
CA ILE A 3 4.77 23.93 17.00
C ILE A 3 5.85 24.62 17.83
N ILE A 4 5.50 25.11 19.02
CA ILE A 4 6.44 25.82 19.92
C ILE A 4 7.56 24.88 20.39
N ASN A 5 7.22 23.60 20.58
CA ASN A 5 8.16 22.59 21.05
C ASN A 5 9.03 22.01 19.92
N ALA A 6 8.81 22.40 18.66
CA ALA A 6 9.46 21.80 17.49
C ALA A 6 9.46 20.26 17.53
N SER A 7 8.31 19.68 17.91
CA SER A 7 8.15 18.23 18.03
C SER A 7 8.43 17.56 16.68
N LYS A 8 9.29 16.52 16.67
CA LYS A 8 9.62 15.77 15.45
C LYS A 8 8.43 14.96 14.90
N ALA A 9 7.63 14.41 15.80
CA ALA A 9 6.40 13.69 15.49
C ALA A 9 5.23 14.44 16.13
N ILE A 10 4.14 14.58 15.38
CA ILE A 10 2.90 15.25 15.81
C ILE A 10 1.72 14.28 15.72
N SER A 11 0.65 14.58 16.45
CA SER A 11 -0.46 13.63 16.59
C SER A 11 -1.28 13.43 15.31
N THR A 12 -1.39 14.47 14.47
CA THR A 12 -2.16 14.43 13.22
C THR A 12 -1.36 15.11 12.09
N PRO A 13 -0.34 14.43 11.54
CA PRO A 13 0.42 14.94 10.42
C PRO A 13 -0.46 14.92 9.16
N ILE A 14 -0.59 16.08 8.54
CA ILE A 14 -1.39 16.30 7.34
C ILE A 14 -0.51 16.95 6.29
N ILE A 15 -0.37 16.27 5.16
CA ILE A 15 0.27 16.77 3.95
C ILE A 15 -0.84 17.16 2.97
N THR A 16 -0.84 18.43 2.54
CA THR A 16 -1.71 18.91 1.47
C THR A 16 -0.97 18.77 0.15
N ALA A 17 -1.37 17.81 -0.66
CA ALA A 17 -0.79 17.53 -1.97
C ALA A 17 -1.67 18.10 -3.08
N HIS A 18 -1.09 18.99 -3.88
CA HIS A 18 -1.72 19.49 -5.09
C HIS A 18 -1.45 18.54 -6.25
N LEU A 19 -2.44 18.35 -7.13
CA LEU A 19 -2.29 17.51 -8.32
C LEU A 19 -1.74 18.32 -9.50
N ASP A 20 -1.04 17.65 -10.41
CA ASP A 20 -0.62 18.26 -11.68
C ASP A 20 -1.82 18.54 -12.60
N ILE A 21 -2.77 17.59 -12.62
CA ILE A 21 -4.08 17.69 -13.29
C ILE A 21 -5.13 17.72 -12.18
N ASP A 22 -5.73 18.88 -11.96
CA ASP A 22 -6.65 19.13 -10.85
C ASP A 22 -8.14 19.19 -11.26
N ASP A 23 -8.45 18.95 -12.54
CA ASP A 23 -9.81 18.97 -13.10
C ASP A 23 -10.36 17.58 -13.47
N ASP A 24 -9.58 16.52 -13.24
CA ASP A 24 -9.97 15.14 -13.52
C ASP A 24 -10.11 14.31 -12.22
N PRO A 25 -11.33 13.87 -11.84
CA PRO A 25 -11.53 13.05 -10.65
C PRO A 25 -10.94 11.65 -10.76
N ASP A 26 -10.83 11.07 -11.96
CA ASP A 26 -10.20 9.77 -12.17
C ASP A 26 -8.68 9.87 -11.99
N PHE A 27 -8.07 10.97 -12.45
CA PHE A 27 -6.66 11.24 -12.17
C PHE A 27 -6.40 11.40 -10.66
N ALA A 28 -7.28 12.11 -9.94
CA ALA A 28 -7.18 12.24 -8.49
C ALA A 28 -7.25 10.89 -7.77
N ARG A 29 -8.11 9.96 -8.22
CA ARG A 29 -8.19 8.59 -7.68
C ARG A 29 -6.93 7.78 -7.98
N LEU A 30 -6.36 7.91 -9.18
CA LEU A 30 -5.12 7.24 -9.55
C LEU A 30 -3.96 7.69 -8.64
N VAL A 31 -3.78 9.01 -8.48
CA VAL A 31 -2.71 9.55 -7.62
C VAL A 31 -2.95 9.20 -6.15
N LYS A 32 -4.22 9.20 -5.69
CA LYS A 32 -4.59 8.69 -4.36
C LYS A 32 -4.11 7.25 -4.15
N GLY A 33 -4.36 6.36 -5.11
CA GLY A 33 -3.94 4.95 -5.04
C GLY A 33 -2.42 4.74 -5.04
N ARG A 34 -1.62 5.71 -5.52
CA ARG A 34 -0.16 5.67 -5.46
C ARG A 34 0.41 6.14 -4.12
N ILE A 35 -0.35 6.92 -3.36
CA ILE A 35 0.08 7.52 -2.09
C ILE A 35 -0.44 6.73 -0.91
N GLU A 36 -1.73 6.41 -0.92
CA GLU A 36 -2.40 5.70 0.16
C GLU A 36 -1.89 4.27 0.27
N LYS A 37 -1.39 3.91 1.45
CA LYS A 37 -0.93 2.57 1.76
C LYS A 37 -2.08 1.58 1.55
N THR A 38 -1.84 0.61 0.68
CA THR A 38 -2.73 -0.52 0.46
C THR A 38 -2.02 -1.81 0.89
N LEU A 39 -2.70 -2.60 1.71
CA LEU A 39 -2.21 -3.88 2.22
C LEU A 39 -2.71 -5.05 1.36
N LEU A 40 -1.95 -6.15 1.34
CA LEU A 40 -2.30 -7.34 0.56
C LEU A 40 -3.67 -7.90 0.97
N GLY A 41 -3.99 -7.91 2.26
CA GLY A 41 -5.29 -8.36 2.76
C GLY A 41 -6.46 -7.51 2.27
N GLU A 42 -6.23 -6.22 2.00
CA GLU A 42 -7.27 -5.30 1.51
C GLU A 42 -7.61 -5.54 0.05
N ILE A 43 -6.69 -6.11 -0.75
CA ILE A 43 -6.92 -6.44 -2.16
C ILE A 43 -7.08 -7.94 -2.42
N SER A 44 -7.13 -8.76 -1.37
CA SER A 44 -7.36 -10.20 -1.48
C SER A 44 -8.85 -10.53 -1.27
N GLU A 45 -9.34 -11.53 -2.00
CA GLU A 45 -10.63 -12.18 -1.73
C GLU A 45 -10.50 -13.08 -0.51
N TYR A 46 -9.44 -13.90 -0.48
CA TYR A 46 -9.08 -14.75 0.65
C TYR A 46 -7.58 -15.10 0.63
N ILE A 47 -7.09 -15.48 1.81
CA ILE A 47 -5.75 -16.00 2.04
C ILE A 47 -5.93 -17.26 2.88
N GLU A 48 -5.57 -18.42 2.33
CA GLU A 48 -5.83 -19.71 2.96
C GLU A 48 -4.60 -20.64 2.92
N GLU A 49 -4.58 -21.59 3.84
CA GLU A 49 -3.58 -22.65 3.89
C GLU A 49 -4.11 -23.86 3.15
N VAL A 50 -3.32 -24.39 2.23
CA VAL A 50 -3.64 -25.60 1.48
C VAL A 50 -2.70 -26.70 1.94
N PHE A 51 -3.28 -27.81 2.42
CA PHE A 51 -2.55 -29.00 2.81
C PHE A 51 -2.88 -30.13 1.82
N LEU A 52 -1.86 -30.56 1.08
CA LEU A 52 -1.89 -31.74 0.22
C LEU A 52 -1.10 -32.86 0.91
N PRO A 53 -1.27 -34.13 0.50
CA PRO A 53 -0.51 -35.24 1.08
C PRO A 53 1.01 -35.05 1.05
N ASP A 54 1.52 -34.40 0.00
CA ASP A 54 2.95 -34.23 -0.26
C ASP A 54 3.43 -32.76 -0.18
N ASP A 55 2.53 -31.80 0.06
CA ASP A 55 2.87 -30.37 -0.01
C ASP A 55 1.98 -29.51 0.90
N CYS A 56 2.49 -28.37 1.36
CA CYS A 56 1.69 -27.37 2.05
C CYS A 56 2.14 -25.96 1.68
N PHE A 57 1.17 -25.08 1.39
CA PHE A 57 1.45 -23.72 0.96
C PHE A 57 0.32 -22.76 1.32
N ILE A 58 0.59 -21.46 1.24
CA ILE A 58 -0.43 -20.42 1.39
C ILE A 58 -0.87 -19.96 0.01
N LEU A 59 -2.17 -20.01 -0.23
CA LEU A 59 -2.78 -19.50 -1.45
C LEU A 59 -3.40 -18.13 -1.18
N VAL A 60 -3.02 -17.16 -2.01
CA VAL A 60 -3.57 -15.80 -2.02
C VAL A 60 -4.36 -15.61 -3.31
N LYS A 61 -5.66 -15.35 -3.16
CA LYS A 61 -6.53 -14.99 -4.29
C LYS A 61 -6.77 -13.47 -4.27
N LEU A 62 -6.30 -12.78 -5.30
CA LEU A 62 -6.49 -11.34 -5.48
C LEU A 62 -7.88 -11.02 -6.04
N SER A 63 -8.50 -9.96 -5.53
CA SER A 63 -9.75 -9.40 -6.06
C SER A 63 -9.44 -8.43 -7.20
N LEU A 64 -9.48 -8.94 -8.44
CA LEU A 64 -9.26 -8.10 -9.63
C LEU A 64 -10.31 -6.99 -9.76
N GLU A 65 -11.53 -7.22 -9.28
CA GLU A 65 -12.58 -6.20 -9.23
C GLU A 65 -12.19 -5.04 -8.33
N ARG A 66 -11.75 -5.32 -7.10
CA ARG A 66 -11.35 -4.27 -6.14
C ARG A 66 -10.14 -3.48 -6.63
N ILE A 67 -9.14 -4.16 -7.20
CA ILE A 67 -7.96 -3.52 -7.81
C ILE A 67 -8.38 -2.54 -8.92
N ARG A 68 -9.32 -2.95 -9.79
CA ARG A 68 -9.84 -2.11 -10.88
C ARG A 68 -10.63 -0.91 -10.37
N LEU A 69 -11.52 -1.12 -9.39
CA LEU A 69 -12.35 -0.06 -8.80
C LEU A 69 -11.49 1.01 -8.11
N LEU A 70 -10.44 0.59 -7.40
CA LEU A 70 -9.51 1.48 -6.73
C LEU A 70 -8.43 2.08 -7.66
N ARG A 71 -8.44 1.71 -8.95
CA ARG A 71 -7.45 2.14 -9.95
C ARG A 71 -6.00 1.87 -9.51
N LEU A 72 -5.77 0.75 -8.82
CA LEU A 72 -4.44 0.38 -8.36
C LEU A 72 -3.61 -0.21 -9.51
N GLU A 73 -2.36 0.23 -9.62
CA GLU A 73 -1.40 -0.27 -10.60
C GLU A 73 -0.69 -1.55 -10.07
N VAL A 74 -1.48 -2.54 -9.68
CA VAL A 74 -1.02 -3.78 -9.01
C VAL A 74 -1.52 -5.01 -9.76
N ASN A 75 -0.67 -6.03 -9.89
CA ASN A 75 -1.01 -7.35 -10.42
C ASN A 75 -0.30 -8.46 -9.58
N ALA A 76 -0.49 -9.72 -9.94
CA ALA A 76 0.11 -10.84 -9.22
C ALA A 76 1.66 -10.81 -9.21
N GLU A 77 2.28 -10.30 -10.27
CA GLU A 77 3.74 -10.16 -10.37
C GLU A 77 4.28 -9.05 -9.45
N THR A 78 3.59 -7.90 -9.37
CA THR A 78 3.96 -6.84 -8.41
C THR A 78 3.72 -7.30 -6.98
N VAL A 79 2.66 -8.08 -6.72
CA VAL A 79 2.42 -8.70 -5.40
C VAL A 79 3.55 -9.65 -5.03
N ARG A 80 4.01 -10.51 -5.96
CA ARG A 80 5.19 -11.37 -5.75
C ARG A 80 6.39 -10.54 -5.31
N TYR A 81 6.66 -9.44 -6.03
CA TYR A 81 7.75 -8.54 -5.69
C TYR A 81 7.61 -7.97 -4.27
N SER A 82 6.43 -7.43 -3.94
CA SER A 82 6.14 -6.84 -2.62
C SER A 82 6.30 -7.84 -1.47
N ILE A 83 5.89 -9.10 -1.67
CA ILE A 83 6.10 -10.17 -0.67
C ILE A 83 7.60 -10.46 -0.49
N CYS A 84 8.37 -10.53 -1.56
CA CYS A 84 9.81 -10.85 -1.51
C CYS A 84 10.64 -9.75 -0.83
N VAL A 85 10.28 -8.49 -1.01
CA VAL A 85 10.98 -7.34 -0.36
C VAL A 85 10.47 -7.06 1.05
N SER A 86 9.37 -7.71 1.46
CA SER A 86 8.81 -7.54 2.79
C SER A 86 9.71 -8.10 3.90
N LYS A 87 9.33 -7.82 5.15
CA LYS A 87 10.03 -8.33 6.35
C LYS A 87 9.86 -9.85 6.55
N LEU A 88 9.07 -10.53 5.73
CA LEU A 88 8.79 -11.96 5.83
C LEU A 88 9.96 -12.85 5.40
N ARG A 89 10.97 -12.30 4.70
CA ARG A 89 12.16 -13.02 4.24
C ARG A 89 11.87 -14.25 3.37
N VAL A 90 10.76 -14.23 2.64
CA VAL A 90 10.39 -15.26 1.66
C VAL A 90 11.28 -15.09 0.42
N LYS A 91 11.81 -16.19 -0.12
CA LYS A 91 12.67 -16.11 -1.32
C LYS A 91 11.82 -16.05 -2.59
N PRO A 92 12.32 -15.42 -3.67
CA PRO A 92 11.58 -15.37 -4.94
C PRO A 92 11.18 -16.73 -5.50
N GLY A 93 11.99 -17.77 -5.30
CA GLY A 93 11.68 -19.13 -5.75
C GLY A 93 10.57 -19.83 -4.95
N ASP A 94 10.17 -19.27 -3.81
CA ASP A 94 9.10 -19.81 -2.96
C ASP A 94 7.75 -19.16 -3.26
N VAL A 95 7.72 -18.11 -4.08
CA VAL A 95 6.49 -17.41 -4.45
C VAL A 95 6.20 -17.66 -5.91
N VAL A 96 5.17 -18.46 -6.18
CA VAL A 96 4.77 -18.85 -7.52
C VAL A 96 3.48 -18.12 -7.89
N VAL A 97 3.48 -17.50 -9.06
CA VAL A 97 2.30 -16.83 -9.61
C VAL A 97 1.57 -17.79 -10.54
N HIS A 98 0.28 -18.00 -10.31
CA HIS A 98 -0.60 -18.83 -11.12
C HIS A 98 -1.67 -17.96 -11.78
N GLY A 99 -1.48 -17.63 -13.05
CA GLY A 99 -2.40 -16.76 -13.79
C GLY A 99 -2.41 -15.32 -13.24
N GLU A 100 -3.50 -14.60 -13.47
CA GLU A 100 -3.56 -13.15 -13.18
C GLU A 100 -3.82 -12.80 -11.71
N ALA A 101 -4.43 -13.72 -10.94
CA ALA A 101 -5.01 -13.40 -9.64
C ALA A 101 -4.61 -14.36 -8.51
N VAL A 102 -3.81 -15.39 -8.78
CA VAL A 102 -3.43 -16.37 -7.76
C VAL A 102 -1.93 -16.33 -7.52
N VAL A 103 -1.55 -16.23 -6.25
CA VAL A 103 -0.16 -16.29 -5.79
C VAL A 103 -0.06 -17.37 -4.71
N CYS A 104 0.85 -18.31 -4.90
CA CYS A 104 1.14 -19.37 -3.94
C CYS A 104 2.48 -19.08 -3.25
N ILE A 105 2.52 -19.23 -1.94
CA ILE A 105 3.71 -19.04 -1.12
C ILE A 105 4.04 -20.36 -0.43
N ASN A 106 5.17 -20.95 -0.81
CA ASN A 106 5.68 -22.18 -0.24
C ASN A 106 6.51 -21.85 1.02
N PRO A 107 6.07 -22.26 2.21
CA PRO A 107 6.85 -22.09 3.42
C PRO A 107 8.16 -22.90 3.33
N ARG A 108 9.25 -22.35 3.87
CA ARG A 108 10.48 -23.10 4.09
C ARG A 108 10.63 -23.42 5.55
N GLU A 109 10.89 -24.69 5.84
CA GLU A 109 11.28 -25.09 7.18
C GLU A 109 12.61 -24.42 7.57
N ASN A 110 12.69 -23.96 8.81
CA ASN A 110 13.89 -23.37 9.37
C ASN A 110 14.29 -24.18 10.61
N SER A 111 15.59 -24.27 10.90
CA SER A 111 16.13 -25.03 12.04
C SER A 111 15.61 -24.56 13.42
N LYS A 112 14.87 -23.44 13.46
CA LYS A 112 14.32 -22.83 14.67
C LYS A 112 12.80 -22.98 14.81
N SER A 113 12.08 -23.42 13.78
CA SER A 113 10.61 -23.40 13.76
C SER A 113 10.07 -24.50 12.86
N SER A 114 9.13 -25.29 13.37
CA SER A 114 8.45 -26.30 12.56
C SER A 114 7.64 -25.66 11.44
N MET A 115 7.38 -26.45 10.38
CA MET A 115 6.61 -26.01 9.22
C MET A 115 5.27 -25.35 9.60
N TYR A 116 4.54 -25.95 10.55
CA TYR A 116 3.26 -25.44 11.03
C TYR A 116 3.37 -24.02 11.61
N TYR A 117 4.41 -23.73 12.40
CA TYR A 117 4.62 -22.39 12.96
C TYR A 117 4.97 -21.37 11.88
N VAL A 118 5.79 -21.75 10.90
CA VAL A 118 6.13 -20.88 9.77
C VAL A 118 4.87 -20.53 8.97
N LEU A 119 4.03 -21.52 8.69
CA LEU A 119 2.78 -21.35 7.95
C LEU A 119 1.80 -20.43 8.69
N GLN A 120 1.58 -20.67 9.99
CA GLN A 120 0.73 -19.82 10.82
C GLN A 120 1.24 -18.37 10.90
N SER A 121 2.57 -18.20 11.06
CA SER A 121 3.18 -16.86 11.08
C SER A 121 3.02 -16.14 9.74
N LEU A 122 3.24 -16.84 8.62
CA LEU A 122 3.05 -16.26 7.29
C LEU A 122 1.58 -15.88 7.07
N LYS A 123 0.62 -16.70 7.49
CA LYS A 123 -0.80 -16.37 7.37
C LYS A 123 -1.19 -15.11 8.14
N GLU A 124 -0.61 -14.88 9.32
CA GLU A 124 -0.88 -13.67 10.11
C GLU A 124 -0.24 -12.40 9.53
N GLU A 125 0.93 -12.54 8.90
CA GLU A 125 1.73 -11.40 8.46
C GLU A 125 1.56 -11.07 6.97
N LEU A 126 1.24 -12.03 6.11
CA LEU A 126 0.98 -11.81 4.67
C LEU A 126 -0.10 -10.74 4.42
N PRO A 127 -1.25 -10.72 5.12
CA PRO A 127 -2.26 -9.69 4.94
C PRO A 127 -1.74 -8.27 5.19
N LYS A 128 -0.69 -8.11 6.02
CA LYS A 128 -0.11 -6.82 6.43
C LYS A 128 0.99 -6.33 5.49
N VAL A 129 1.34 -7.08 4.45
CA VAL A 129 2.34 -6.66 3.45
C VAL A 129 1.79 -5.48 2.66
N VAL A 130 2.57 -4.39 2.59
CA VAL A 130 2.25 -3.24 1.74
C VAL A 130 2.49 -3.61 0.28
N VAL A 131 1.43 -3.54 -0.54
CA VAL A 131 1.48 -3.88 -1.97
C VAL A 131 1.57 -2.66 -2.87
N GLN A 132 1.09 -1.51 -2.40
CA GLN A 132 1.11 -0.23 -3.09
C GLN A 132 1.03 0.91 -2.07
N GLY A 133 1.54 2.09 -2.42
CA GLY A 133 1.45 3.27 -1.58
C GLY A 133 2.70 3.52 -0.73
N ILE A 134 2.66 4.60 0.06
CA ILE A 134 3.74 5.00 0.95
C ILE A 134 3.49 4.40 2.34
N PRO A 135 4.42 3.61 2.92
CA PRO A 135 4.20 2.92 4.19
C PRO A 135 3.81 3.83 5.37
N GLU A 136 4.37 5.04 5.41
CA GLU A 136 4.13 6.05 6.46
C GLU A 136 2.79 6.79 6.30
N VAL A 137 2.13 6.68 5.14
CA VAL A 137 0.80 7.25 4.92
C VAL A 137 -0.25 6.30 5.48
N SER A 138 -1.17 6.83 6.31
CA SER A 138 -2.31 6.08 6.82
C SER A 138 -3.50 6.13 5.88
N ARG A 139 -3.82 7.32 5.35
CA ARG A 139 -5.01 7.55 4.54
C ARG A 139 -4.83 8.77 3.64
N ALA A 140 -5.51 8.77 2.50
CA ALA A 140 -5.63 9.97 1.66
C ALA A 140 -7.11 10.27 1.34
N VAL A 141 -7.46 11.55 1.25
CA VAL A 141 -8.82 12.02 0.95
C VAL A 141 -8.77 13.01 -0.21
N ILE A 142 -9.65 12.82 -1.18
CA ILE A 142 -9.85 13.80 -2.27
C ILE A 142 -10.73 14.91 -1.72
N HIS A 143 -10.21 16.13 -1.75
CA HIS A 143 -10.94 17.33 -1.39
C HIS A 143 -11.28 18.12 -2.66
N ILE A 144 -12.53 18.58 -2.74
CA ILE A 144 -13.07 19.36 -3.85
C ILE A 144 -13.08 20.83 -3.44
N ASP A 145 -12.43 21.68 -4.23
CA ASP A 145 -12.39 23.12 -4.04
C ASP A 145 -13.27 23.79 -5.11
N GLU A 146 -14.31 24.51 -4.68
CA GLU A 146 -15.33 25.11 -5.57
C GLU A 146 -15.18 26.62 -5.76
N GLN A 147 -14.09 27.23 -5.25
CA GLN A 147 -13.95 28.69 -5.15
C GLN A 147 -14.07 29.47 -6.48
N SER A 148 -13.90 28.82 -7.64
CA SER A 148 -13.82 29.48 -8.95
C SER A 148 -14.96 29.12 -9.91
N GLY A 149 -16.00 28.42 -9.44
CA GLY A 149 -17.04 27.84 -10.33
C GLY A 149 -16.53 26.68 -11.21
N LYS A 150 -15.30 26.22 -10.95
CA LYS A 150 -14.71 25.00 -11.49
C LYS A 150 -14.32 24.11 -10.32
N GLU A 151 -14.71 22.84 -10.38
CA GLU A 151 -14.27 21.85 -9.41
C GLU A 151 -12.77 21.62 -9.57
N LYS A 152 -12.02 21.78 -8.48
CA LYS A 152 -10.60 21.45 -8.42
C LYS A 152 -10.35 20.40 -7.35
N TYR A 153 -9.56 19.39 -7.69
CA TYR A 153 -9.23 18.29 -6.79
C TYR A 153 -7.83 18.47 -6.18
N LYS A 154 -7.75 18.30 -4.86
CA LYS A 154 -6.49 18.19 -4.11
C LYS A 154 -6.54 17.00 -3.17
N LEU A 155 -5.39 16.49 -2.79
CA LEU A 155 -5.28 15.36 -1.85
C LEU A 155 -4.89 15.87 -0.47
N LEU A 156 -5.66 15.48 0.54
CA LEU A 156 -5.30 15.61 1.93
C LEU A 156 -4.80 14.25 2.40
N VAL A 157 -3.51 14.16 2.68
CA VAL A 157 -2.81 12.93 3.03
C VAL A 157 -2.54 12.97 4.53
N GLU A 158 -3.05 11.99 5.25
CA GLU A 158 -2.74 11.78 6.67
C GLU A 158 -1.54 10.85 6.77
N GLY A 159 -0.46 11.36 7.36
CA GLY A 159 0.80 10.64 7.48
C GLY A 159 2.02 11.56 7.38
N ASP A 160 3.17 10.96 7.65
CA ASP A 160 4.48 11.56 7.51
C ASP A 160 5.12 11.12 6.18
N ASN A 161 6.34 11.61 5.86
CA ASN A 161 7.06 11.39 4.59
C ASN A 161 6.63 12.32 3.44
N LEU A 162 6.76 13.63 3.66
CA LEU A 162 6.51 14.70 2.68
C LEU A 162 7.32 14.48 1.39
N ARG A 163 8.57 14.01 1.52
CA ARG A 163 9.46 13.73 0.39
C ARG A 163 8.84 12.70 -0.58
N ALA A 164 8.34 11.59 -0.07
CA ALA A 164 7.75 10.55 -0.92
C ALA A 164 6.46 11.05 -1.59
N VAL A 165 5.62 11.81 -0.87
CA VAL A 165 4.42 12.42 -1.43
C VAL A 165 4.77 13.41 -2.55
N MET A 166 5.75 14.29 -2.34
CA MET A 166 6.22 15.24 -3.36
C MET A 166 6.82 14.58 -4.61
N ALA A 167 7.46 13.42 -4.44
CA ALA A 167 8.09 12.67 -5.52
C ALA A 167 7.13 11.74 -6.27
N THR A 168 5.87 11.62 -5.83
CA THR A 168 4.89 10.74 -6.46
C THR A 168 4.41 11.34 -7.78
N HIS A 169 4.45 10.54 -8.86
CA HIS A 169 4.02 11.00 -10.17
C HIS A 169 2.54 11.41 -10.18
N GLY A 170 2.28 12.65 -10.62
CA GLY A 170 0.96 13.28 -10.64
C GLY A 170 0.70 14.22 -9.46
N VAL A 171 1.63 14.29 -8.50
CA VAL A 171 1.66 15.31 -7.45
C VAL A 171 2.53 16.48 -7.89
N LYS A 172 1.97 17.68 -7.78
CA LYS A 172 2.68 18.94 -7.96
C LYS A 172 3.52 19.26 -6.72
N GLY A 173 4.68 18.61 -6.61
CA GLY A 173 5.57 18.72 -5.46
C GLY A 173 5.95 20.16 -5.07
N THR A 174 6.06 21.09 -6.02
CA THR A 174 6.39 22.50 -5.74
C THR A 174 5.33 23.25 -4.94
N ARG A 175 4.11 22.72 -4.83
CA ARG A 175 2.99 23.33 -4.10
C ARG A 175 2.53 22.48 -2.92
N THR A 176 3.11 21.30 -2.70
CA THR A 176 2.76 20.43 -1.59
C THR A 176 3.32 20.98 -0.28
N THR A 177 2.52 20.93 0.79
CA THR A 177 2.88 21.48 2.11
C THR A 177 2.53 20.50 3.23
N SER A 178 3.29 20.50 4.33
CA SER A 178 3.00 19.73 5.55
C SER A 178 2.70 20.67 6.72
N ASN A 179 1.86 20.22 7.67
CA ASN A 179 1.68 20.89 8.95
C ASN A 179 2.76 20.51 10.00
N ASN A 180 3.54 19.45 9.75
CA ASN A 180 4.67 19.08 10.58
C ASN A 180 5.88 19.92 10.19
N THR A 181 6.35 20.80 11.08
CA THR A 181 7.47 21.72 10.81
C THR A 181 8.84 21.04 10.66
N TYR A 182 8.94 19.75 11.02
CA TYR A 182 10.19 18.98 10.94
C TYR A 182 10.39 18.30 9.57
N GLU A 183 9.31 18.07 8.82
CA GLU A 183 9.31 17.51 7.45
C GLU A 183 9.79 18.55 6.41
#